data_AF-A0AA96HQA3-F1
#
_entry.id   AF-A0AA96HQA3-F1
#
_cell.length_a   1.000
_cell.length_b   1.000
_cell.length_c   1.000
_cell.angle_alpha   90.00
_cell.angle_beta   90.00
_cell.angle_gamma   90.00
#
_symmetry.space_group_name_H-M   'P 1'
#
loop_
_entity.id
_entity.type
_entity.pdbx_description
1 polymer ?
#
loop_
_entity_poly.entity_id
_entity_poly.type
_entity_poly.pdbx_seq_one_letter_code
_entity_poly.pdbx_strand_id
1 'polypeptide(L)'
;MIVLVIGSVLIVVGAVSISFVSLAKTLEEHDKVQWLKLGSPRGTSFVDLGKTIGIFSWVLSRGFEASPSKKVQEQGKSDLTRALFAKYSMLVGVLCVFVGFALGLASI
;
A
#
# COMPACT_ATOMS: atom_id res chain seq x y z
N MET A 1 8.58 9.47 24.62
CA MET A 1 9.65 8.89 23.77
C MET A 1 9.28 7.53 23.15
N ILE A 2 8.92 6.50 23.93
CA ILE A 2 8.61 5.15 23.40
C ILE A 2 7.47 5.14 22.36
N VAL A 3 6.38 5.88 22.62
CA VAL A 3 5.21 5.96 21.70
C VAL A 3 5.58 6.51 20.33
N LEU A 4 6.53 7.46 20.28
CA LEU A 4 7.06 8.05 19.05
C LEU A 4 7.83 7.00 18.23
N VAL A 5 8.69 6.22 18.89
CA VAL A 5 9.45 5.14 18.24
C VAL A 5 8.52 4.07 17.66
N ILE A 6 7.52 3.64 18.43
CA ILE A 6 6.52 2.67 17.98
C ILE A 6 5.74 3.20 16.77
N GLY A 7 5.31 4.47 16.82
CA GLY A 7 4.61 5.11 15.71
C GLY A 7 5.45 5.14 14.42
N SER A 8 6.72 5.53 14.53
CA SER A 8 7.65 5.55 13.39
C SER A 8 7.87 4.16 12.79
N VAL A 9 8.02 3.13 13.63
CA VAL A 9 8.18 1.74 13.17
C VAL A 9 6.94 1.26 12.42
N LEU A 10 5.73 1.56 12.91
CA LEU A 10 4.47 1.20 12.26
C LEU A 10 4.31 1.83 10.87
N ILE A 11 4.77 3.07 10.69
CA ILE A 11 4.78 3.75 9.39
C ILE A 11 5.71 3.03 8.41
N VAL A 12 6.93 2.71 8.84
CA VAL A 12 7.91 2.00 8.00
C VAL A 12 7.42 0.60 7.63
N VAL A 13 6.91 -0.16 8.60
CA VAL A 13 6.33 -1.50 8.36
C VAL A 13 5.16 -1.41 7.38
N GLY A 14 4.29 -0.40 7.54
CA GLY A 14 3.20 -0.13 6.62
C GLY A 14 3.71 0.12 5.20
N ALA A 15 4.73 0.97 5.04
CA ALA A 15 5.32 1.31 3.74
C ALA A 15 5.98 0.11 3.05
N VAL A 16 6.77 -0.67 3.78
CA VAL A 16 7.45 -1.86 3.25
C VAL A 16 6.44 -2.97 2.89
N SER A 17 5.30 -3.02 3.58
CA SER A 17 4.22 -3.98 3.29
C SER A 17 3.49 -3.68 1.97
N ILE A 18 3.70 -2.51 1.36
CA ILE A 18 3.15 -2.16 0.05
C ILE A 18 3.99 -2.85 -1.04
N SER A 19 3.72 -4.12 -1.32
CA SER A 19 4.35 -4.85 -2.43
C SER A 19 3.29 -5.57 -3.24
N PHE A 20 3.19 -5.22 -4.53
CA PHE A 20 2.16 -5.71 -5.46
C PHE A 20 2.75 -6.43 -6.66
N VAL A 21 3.92 -7.07 -6.51
CA VAL A 21 4.62 -7.79 -7.59
C VAL A 21 3.71 -8.82 -8.26
N SER A 22 2.96 -9.59 -7.47
CA SER A 22 2.06 -10.63 -7.98
C SER A 22 0.95 -10.03 -8.86
N LEU A 23 0.27 -9.00 -8.34
CA LEU A 23 -0.79 -8.30 -9.06
C LEU A 23 -0.30 -7.63 -10.34
N ALA A 24 0.88 -6.99 -10.29
CA ALA A 24 1.50 -6.36 -11.45
C ALA A 24 1.76 -7.36 -12.58
N LYS A 25 2.28 -8.55 -12.23
CA LYS A 25 2.50 -9.63 -13.19
C LYS A 25 1.19 -10.18 -13.75
N THR A 26 0.17 -10.39 -12.90
CA THR A 26 -1.14 -10.86 -13.36
C THR A 26 -1.82 -9.86 -14.29
N LEU A 27 -1.70 -8.56 -14.00
CA LEU A 27 -2.13 -7.45 -14.87
C LEU A 27 -1.40 -7.47 -16.21
N GLU A 28 -0.08 -7.63 -16.22
CA GLU A 28 0.70 -7.72 -17.46
C GLU A 28 0.28 -8.92 -18.33
N GLU A 29 -0.07 -10.05 -17.73
CA GLU A 29 -0.45 -11.26 -18.45
C GLU A 29 -1.91 -11.23 -18.95
N HIS A 30 -2.84 -10.68 -18.17
CA HIS A 30 -4.28 -10.82 -18.43
C HIS A 30 -5.02 -9.50 -18.71
N ASP A 31 -4.41 -8.35 -18.43
CA ASP A 31 -5.01 -7.02 -18.65
C ASP A 31 -3.93 -5.95 -18.90
N LYS A 32 -3.24 -6.09 -20.04
CA LYS A 32 -2.15 -5.18 -20.45
C LYS A 32 -2.60 -3.72 -20.58
N VAL A 33 -3.86 -3.48 -20.95
CA VAL A 33 -4.40 -2.13 -21.11
C VAL A 33 -4.41 -1.41 -19.76
N GLN A 34 -4.90 -2.07 -18.72
CA GLN A 34 -4.91 -1.51 -17.38
C GLN A 34 -3.49 -1.43 -16.78
N TRP A 35 -2.63 -2.41 -17.06
CA TRP A 35 -1.22 -2.38 -16.65
C TRP A 35 -0.47 -1.17 -17.23
N LEU A 36 -0.69 -0.84 -18.51
CA LEU A 36 -0.12 0.33 -19.17
C LEU A 36 -0.67 1.64 -18.58
N LYS A 37 -1.97 1.71 -18.26
CA LYS A 37 -2.58 2.89 -17.60
C LYS A 37 -1.98 3.14 -16.21
N LEU A 38 -1.60 2.09 -15.49
CA LEU A 38 -0.92 2.17 -14.20
C LEU A 38 0.58 2.49 -14.32
N GLY A 39 1.08 2.68 -15.55
CA GLY A 39 2.46 3.10 -15.82
C GLY A 39 3.47 1.95 -15.91
N SER A 40 3.03 0.73 -16.24
CA SER A 40 3.86 -0.49 -16.27
C SER A 40 4.64 -0.73 -14.98
N PRO A 41 3.93 -0.86 -13.84
CA PRO A 41 4.58 -1.13 -12.56
C PRO A 41 5.23 -2.51 -12.55
N ARG A 42 6.46 -2.60 -12.01
CA ARG A 42 7.10 -3.88 -11.65
C ARG A 42 6.63 -4.45 -10.31
N GLY A 43 5.92 -3.64 -9.51
CA GLY A 43 5.32 -4.03 -8.23
C GLY A 43 6.28 -4.10 -7.04
N THR A 44 7.55 -3.73 -7.21
CA THR A 44 8.54 -3.60 -6.13
C THR A 44 8.55 -2.17 -5.56
N SER A 45 8.27 -2.06 -4.26
CA SER A 45 8.00 -0.77 -3.60
C SER A 45 9.12 0.26 -3.72
N PHE A 46 10.39 -0.13 -3.58
CA PHE A 46 11.49 0.86 -3.52
C PHE A 46 12.00 1.36 -4.86
N VAL A 47 11.92 0.55 -5.93
CA VAL A 47 12.45 0.91 -7.26
C VAL A 47 11.42 1.68 -8.10
N ASP A 48 10.13 1.46 -7.83
CA ASP A 48 9.01 2.00 -8.59
C ASP A 48 7.95 2.57 -7.62
N LEU A 49 8.39 3.31 -6.59
CA LEU A 49 7.53 3.79 -5.48
C LEU A 49 6.31 4.56 -6.02
N GLY A 50 6.50 5.46 -6.99
CA GLY A 50 5.41 6.21 -7.60
C GLY A 50 4.37 5.32 -8.29
N LYS A 51 4.81 4.29 -9.02
CA LYS A 51 3.89 3.36 -9.71
C LYS A 51 3.24 2.37 -8.74
N THR A 52 3.97 1.98 -7.70
CA THR A 52 3.46 1.11 -6.64
C THR A 52 2.38 1.81 -5.83
N ILE A 53 2.51 3.12 -5.60
CA ILE A 53 1.44 3.97 -5.03
C ILE A 53 0.24 4.03 -5.98
N GLY A 54 0.47 4.09 -7.30
CA GLY A 54 -0.59 3.98 -8.30
C GLY A 54 -1.40 2.68 -8.18
N ILE A 55 -0.73 1.53 -8.12
CA ILE A 55 -1.39 0.24 -7.87
C ILE A 55 -2.07 0.24 -6.51
N PHE A 56 -1.41 0.72 -5.46
CA PHE A 56 -1.97 0.78 -4.10
C PHE A 56 -3.30 1.53 -4.08
N SER A 57 -3.34 2.72 -4.67
CA SER A 57 -4.54 3.53 -4.79
C SER A 57 -5.62 2.84 -5.62
N TRP A 58 -5.22 2.20 -6.72
CA TRP A 58 -6.13 1.47 -7.59
C TRP A 58 -6.73 0.22 -6.94
N VAL A 59 -5.96 -0.50 -6.14
CA VAL A 59 -6.43 -1.64 -5.34
C VAL A 59 -7.39 -1.15 -4.27
N LEU A 60 -7.04 -0.09 -3.55
CA LEU A 60 -7.91 0.51 -2.53
C LEU A 60 -9.24 1.01 -3.10
N SER A 61 -9.26 1.52 -4.34
CA SER A 61 -10.48 1.90 -5.05
C SER A 61 -11.21 0.74 -5.72
N ARG A 62 -10.75 -0.50 -5.51
CA ARG A 62 -11.29 -1.73 -6.10
C ARG A 62 -11.29 -1.74 -7.63
N GLY A 63 -10.35 -1.05 -8.26
CA GLY A 63 -10.25 -0.98 -9.71
C GLY A 63 -10.08 -2.33 -10.41
N PHE A 64 -9.66 -3.38 -9.67
CA PHE A 64 -9.57 -4.75 -10.17
C PHE A 64 -10.94 -5.36 -10.50
N GLU A 65 -12.03 -4.92 -9.87
CA GLU A 65 -13.39 -5.42 -10.13
C GLU A 65 -13.85 -5.10 -11.56
N ALA A 66 -13.33 -4.02 -12.16
CA ALA A 66 -13.61 -3.63 -13.53
C ALA A 66 -12.79 -4.40 -14.58
N SER A 67 -11.80 -5.21 -14.17
CA SER A 67 -10.99 -5.98 -15.10
C SER A 67 -11.79 -7.17 -15.67
N PRO A 68 -11.69 -7.48 -16.98
CA PRO A 68 -12.39 -8.60 -17.59
C PRO A 68 -11.84 -9.98 -17.15
N SER A 69 -10.65 -10.03 -16.55
CA SER A 69 -10.02 -11.27 -16.11
C SER A 69 -10.38 -11.64 -14.68
N LYS A 70 -10.99 -12.81 -14.48
CA LYS A 70 -11.27 -13.36 -13.14
C LYS A 70 -10.01 -13.52 -12.28
N LYS A 71 -8.87 -13.85 -12.89
CA LYS A 71 -7.59 -13.97 -12.16
C LYS A 71 -7.12 -12.64 -11.59
N VAL A 72 -7.29 -11.54 -12.34
CA VAL A 72 -6.96 -10.18 -11.85
C VAL A 72 -7.88 -9.80 -10.69
N GLN A 73 -9.17 -10.15 -10.77
CA GLN A 73 -10.13 -9.89 -9.70
C GLN A 73 -9.80 -10.67 -8.42
N GLU A 74 -9.51 -11.97 -8.52
CA GLU A 74 -9.14 -12.81 -7.38
C GLU A 74 -7.83 -12.35 -6.73
N GLN A 75 -6.81 -12.06 -7.55
CA GLN A 75 -5.53 -11.55 -7.07
C GLN A 75 -5.68 -10.18 -6.42
N GLY A 76 -6.44 -9.27 -7.04
CA GLY A 76 -6.74 -7.95 -6.51
C GLY A 76 -7.47 -8.00 -5.17
N LYS A 77 -8.38 -8.97 -4.97
CA LYS A 77 -9.07 -9.17 -3.69
C LYS A 77 -8.13 -9.67 -2.59
N SER A 78 -7.19 -10.56 -2.91
CA SER A 78 -6.15 -11.00 -1.98
C SER A 78 -5.25 -9.83 -1.56
N ASP A 79 -4.80 -9.05 -2.55
CA ASP A 79 -3.91 -7.91 -2.34
C ASP A 79 -4.62 -6.69 -1.72
N LEU A 80 -5.96 -6.61 -1.81
CA LEU A 80 -6.76 -5.60 -1.10
C LEU A 80 -6.61 -5.72 0.42
N THR A 81 -6.54 -6.94 0.95
CA THR A 81 -6.37 -7.14 2.40
C THR A 81 -5.01 -6.60 2.86
N ARG A 82 -3.97 -6.81 2.05
CA ARG A 82 -2.62 -6.25 2.30
C ARG A 82 -2.62 -4.73 2.18
N ALA A 83 -3.30 -4.20 1.17
CA ALA A 83 -3.42 -2.75 0.98
C ALA A 83 -4.12 -2.07 2.17
N LEU A 84 -5.20 -2.68 2.67
CA LEU A 84 -5.91 -2.22 3.87
C LEU A 84 -5.04 -2.30 5.11
N PHE A 85 -4.32 -3.41 5.31
CA PHE A 85 -3.38 -3.54 6.42
C PHE A 85 -2.31 -2.44 6.41
N ALA A 86 -1.69 -2.19 5.25
CA ALA A 86 -0.71 -1.12 5.10
C ALA A 86 -1.33 0.27 5.38
N LYS A 87 -2.52 0.55 4.85
CA LYS A 87 -3.25 1.81 5.10
C LYS A 87 -3.50 2.03 6.61
N TYR A 88 -4.02 1.01 7.30
CA TYR A 88 -4.33 1.13 8.72
C TYR A 88 -3.07 1.18 9.58
N SER A 89 -2.04 0.39 9.26
CA SER A 89 -0.74 0.45 9.94
C SER A 89 -0.12 1.84 9.85
N MET A 90 -0.16 2.47 8.67
CA MET A 90 0.31 3.85 8.50
C MET A 90 -0.52 4.86 9.29
N LEU A 91 -1.85 4.78 9.22
CA LEU A 91 -2.73 5.70 9.95
C LEU A 91 -2.53 5.61 11.46
N VAL A 92 -2.48 4.39 12.01
CA VAL A 92 -2.20 4.16 13.43
C VAL A 92 -0.81 4.66 13.79
N GLY A 93 0.20 4.38 12.97
CA GLY A 93 1.56 4.89 13.17
C GLY A 93 1.62 6.41 13.23
N VAL A 94 0.96 7.11 12.30
CA VAL A 94 0.86 8.58 12.29
C VAL A 94 0.16 9.09 13.54
N LEU A 95 -0.95 8.49 13.97
CA LEU A 95 -1.63 8.85 15.21
C LEU A 95 -0.72 8.69 16.44
N CYS A 96 0.02 7.58 16.53
CA CYS A 96 0.97 7.35 17.60
C CYS A 96 2.10 8.40 17.61
N VAL A 97 2.60 8.81 16.44
CA VAL A 97 3.59 9.88 16.31
C VAL A 97 3.03 11.20 16.84
N PHE A 98 1.82 11.60 16.43
CA PHE A 98 1.18 12.82 16.91
C PHE A 98 0.97 12.83 18.42
N VAL A 99 0.44 11.74 18.98
CA VAL A 99 0.22 11.60 20.42
C VAL A 99 1.55 11.60 21.18
N GLY A 100 2.54 10.84 20.68
CA GLY A 100 3.86 10.75 21.29
C GLY A 100 4.62 12.09 21.26
N PHE A 101 4.42 12.89 20.21
CA PHE A 101 4.97 14.23 20.09
C PHE A 101 4.30 15.21 21.06
N ALA A 102 2.97 15.23 21.14
CA ALA A 102 2.23 16.09 22.07
C ALA A 102 2.57 15.77 23.54
N LEU A 103 2.65 14.48 23.90
CA LEU A 103 3.09 14.06 25.23
C LEU A 103 4.55 14.46 25.51
N GLY A 104 5.42 14.37 24.50
CA GLY A 104 6.81 14.81 24.62
C GLY A 104 6.92 16.29 24.95
N LEU A 105 6.16 17.14 24.25
CA LEU A 105 6.10 18.58 24.50
C LEU A 105 5.49 18.91 25.87
N ALA A 106 4.47 18.19 26.31
CA ALA A 106 3.84 18.42 27.62
C ALA A 106 4.69 17.94 28.82
N SER A 107 5.69 17.10 28.57
CA SER A 107 6.60 16.56 29.59
C SER A 107 7.91 17.34 29.76
N ILE A 108 8.09 18.40 28.96
CA ILE A 108 9.20 19.35 28.99
C ILE A 108 8.70 20.64 29.65
#